data_AF-A0A933B455-F1
#
_entry.id   AF-A0A933B455-F1
#
_cell.length_a   1.000
_cell.length_b   1.000
_cell.length_c   1.000
_cell.angle_alpha   90.00
_cell.angle_beta   90.00
_cell.angle_gamma   90.00
#
_symmetry.space_group_name_H-M   'P 1'
#
loop_
_entity.id
_entity.type
_entity.pdbx_description
1 polymer ?
#
loop_
_entity_poly.entity_id
_entity_poly.type
_entity_poly.pdbx_seq_one_letter_code
_entity_poly.pdbx_strand_id
1 'polypeptide(L)'
;MLKTAVLGYPRIGEGRELKKATEAYWKGGISREVLEETGREIRRKNWLAQKEAGIDFIPSNDFSFYDQVLDMTALLGAVPP
;
A
#
# COMPACT_ATOMS: atom_id res chain seq x y z
N MET A 1 6.64 16.41 -25.75
CA MET A 1 5.36 15.86 -25.25
C MET A 1 5.27 16.18 -23.78
N LEU A 2 4.11 16.63 -23.28
CA LEU A 2 3.86 16.80 -21.85
C LEU A 2 3.76 15.41 -21.18
N LYS A 3 4.21 15.30 -19.93
CA LYS A 3 4.14 14.07 -19.13
C LYS A 3 3.24 14.29 -17.91
N THR A 4 2.63 13.21 -17.44
CA THR A 4 1.73 13.16 -16.29
C THR A 4 2.37 12.40 -15.13
N ALA A 5 2.07 12.81 -13.89
CA ALA A 5 2.61 12.18 -12.69
C ALA A 5 1.55 12.09 -11.60
N VAL A 6 1.60 11.00 -10.83
CA VAL A 6 0.83 10.82 -9.60
C VAL A 6 1.82 10.67 -8.45
N LEU A 7 1.59 11.37 -7.33
CA LEU A 7 2.51 11.38 -6.18
C LEU A 7 2.19 10.29 -5.15
N GLY A 8 1.00 9.70 -5.22
CA GLY A 8 0.55 8.63 -4.37
C GLY A 8 -0.87 8.20 -4.75
N TYR A 9 -1.23 6.97 -4.41
CA TYR A 9 -2.52 6.36 -4.74
C TYR A 9 -3.21 5.82 -3.47
N PRO A 10 -4.55 5.91 -3.34
CA PRO A 10 -5.26 5.36 -2.19
C PRO A 10 -5.00 3.86 -2.00
N ARG A 11 -4.44 3.49 -0.84
CA ARG A 11 -4.05 2.10 -0.53
C ARG A 11 -5.14 1.24 0.10
N ILE A 12 -6.31 1.81 0.43
CA ILE A 12 -7.33 1.09 1.20
C ILE A 12 -8.01 -0.04 0.40
N GLY A 13 -7.97 0.04 -0.93
CA GLY A 13 -8.67 -0.85 -1.87
C GLY A 13 -10.15 -0.48 -2.05
N GLU A 14 -10.71 -0.81 -3.22
CA GLU A 14 -12.10 -0.47 -3.61
C GLU A 14 -13.13 -0.97 -2.58
N GLY A 15 -12.92 -2.17 -2.05
CA GLY A 15 -13.77 -2.83 -1.05
C GLY A 15 -13.28 -2.67 0.39
N ARG A 16 -12.33 -1.75 0.65
CA ARG A 16 -11.61 -1.60 1.93
C ARG A 16 -10.87 -2.86 2.36
N GLU A 17 -10.29 -3.58 1.41
CA GLU A 17 -9.58 -4.85 1.61
C GLU A 17 -8.45 -4.69 2.62
N LEU A 18 -7.68 -3.61 2.55
CA LEU A 18 -6.58 -3.36 3.47
C LEU A 18 -7.07 -3.23 4.91
N LYS A 19 -8.16 -2.48 5.14
CA LYS A 19 -8.77 -2.35 6.47
C LYS A 19 -9.18 -3.71 7.02
N LYS A 20 -9.89 -4.51 6.21
CA LYS A 20 -10.40 -5.82 6.62
C LYS A 20 -9.26 -6.79 6.96
N ALA A 21 -8.23 -6.85 6.12
CA ALA A 21 -7.09 -7.73 6.33
C ALA A 21 -6.26 -7.31 7.56
N THR A 22 -5.96 -6.02 7.69
CA THR A 22 -5.22 -5.50 8.84
C THR A 22 -5.96 -5.75 10.16
N GLU A 23 -7.27 -5.49 10.21
CA GLU A 23 -8.08 -5.78 11.41
C GLU A 23 -8.18 -7.28 11.72
N ALA A 24 -8.29 -8.13 10.69
CA ALA A 24 -8.30 -9.58 10.87
C ALA A 24 -6.94 -10.08 11.40
N TYR A 25 -5.83 -9.53 10.91
CA TYR A 25 -4.50 -9.87 11.38
C TYR A 25 -4.30 -9.48 12.84
N TRP A 26 -4.70 -8.26 13.24
CA TRP A 26 -4.62 -7.82 14.64
C TRP A 26 -5.43 -8.69 15.60
N LYS A 27 -6.55 -9.26 15.14
CA LYS A 27 -7.38 -10.19 15.92
C LYS A 27 -6.85 -11.63 15.89
N GLY A 28 -5.74 -11.90 15.22
CA GLY A 28 -5.18 -13.25 15.03
C GLY A 28 -5.99 -14.15 14.08
N GLY A 29 -6.90 -13.56 13.28
CA GLY A 29 -7.81 -14.30 12.39
C GLY A 29 -7.20 -14.67 11.04
N ILE A 30 -6.08 -14.07 10.64
CA ILE A 30 -5.31 -14.43 9.44
C ILE A 30 -3.81 -14.44 9.76
N SER A 31 -3.04 -15.18 8.96
CA SER A 31 -1.59 -15.20 9.07
C SER A 31 -0.96 -13.93 8.46
N ARG A 32 0.32 -13.70 8.76
CA ARG A 32 1.10 -12.60 8.17
C ARG A 32 1.16 -12.72 6.66
N GLU A 33 1.29 -13.93 6.13
CA GLU A 33 1.41 -14.21 4.71
C GLU A 33 0.14 -13.79 3.94
N VAL A 34 -1.04 -13.99 4.55
CA VAL A 34 -2.33 -13.55 3.99
C VAL A 34 -2.46 -12.03 3.99
N LEU A 35 -2.00 -11.35 5.05
CA LEU A 35 -1.95 -9.89 5.09
C LEU A 35 -1.03 -9.33 4.00
N GLU A 36 0.17 -9.91 3.87
CA GLU A 36 1.14 -9.48 2.86
C GLU A 36 0.66 -9.74 1.43
N GLU A 37 -0.03 -10.86 1.19
CA GLU A 37 -0.65 -11.16 -0.11
C GLU A 37 -1.74 -10.15 -0.46
N THR A 38 -2.59 -9.79 0.51
CA THR A 38 -3.60 -8.74 0.32
C THR A 38 -2.93 -7.42 -0.08
N GLY A 39 -1.84 -7.04 0.60
CA GLY A 39 -1.06 -5.85 0.24
C GLY A 39 -0.43 -5.93 -1.15
N ARG A 40 0.09 -7.09 -1.56
CA ARG A 40 0.64 -7.32 -2.91
C ARG A 40 -0.42 -7.10 -3.98
N GLU A 41 -1.60 -7.69 -3.80
CA GLU A 41 -2.69 -7.58 -4.78
C GLU A 41 -3.23 -6.16 -4.90
N ILE A 42 -3.35 -5.42 -3.79
CA ILE A 42 -3.75 -4.01 -3.83
C ILE A 42 -2.75 -3.17 -4.64
N ARG A 43 -1.44 -3.31 -4.35
CA ARG A 43 -0.40 -2.58 -5.09
C ARG A 43 -0.43 -2.91 -6.59
N ARG A 44 -0.53 -4.21 -6.92
CA ARG A 44 -0.62 -4.68 -8.31
C ARG A 44 -1.81 -4.05 -9.05
N LYS A 45 -3.01 -4.08 -8.46
CA LYS A 45 -4.21 -3.48 -9.03
C LYS A 45 -4.06 -1.97 -9.23
N ASN A 46 -3.54 -1.26 -8.22
CA ASN A 46 -3.35 0.20 -8.28
C ASN A 46 -2.35 0.62 -9.37
N TRP A 47 -1.26 -0.14 -9.55
CA TRP A 47 -0.29 0.13 -10.61
C TRP A 47 -0.86 -0.15 -12.00
N LEU A 48 -1.61 -1.24 -12.17
CA LEU A 48 -2.26 -1.55 -13.44
C LEU A 48 -3.30 -0.49 -13.80
N ALA A 49 -4.13 -0.06 -12.85
CA ALA A 49 -5.12 0.98 -13.09
C ALA A 49 -4.48 2.31 -13.54
N GLN A 50 -3.38 2.73 -12.90
CA GLN A 50 -2.65 3.95 -13.30
C GLN A 50 -1.96 3.80 -14.66
N LYS A 51 -1.40 2.62 -14.95
CA LYS A 51 -0.80 2.30 -16.25
C LYS A 51 -1.85 2.33 -17.37
N GLU A 52 -3.01 1.74 -17.13
CA GLU A 52 -4.15 1.72 -18.07
C GLU A 52 -4.72 3.12 -18.29
N ALA A 53 -4.68 3.99 -17.28
CA ALA A 53 -5.03 5.40 -17.38
C ALA A 53 -3.97 6.25 -18.13
N GLY A 54 -2.84 5.67 -18.55
CA GLY A 54 -1.80 6.37 -19.31
C GLY A 54 -0.89 7.29 -18.49
N ILE A 55 -0.77 7.08 -17.18
CA ILE A 55 0.13 7.86 -16.32
C ILE A 55 1.59 7.53 -16.64
N ASP A 56 2.41 8.55 -16.92
CA ASP A 56 3.83 8.36 -17.26
C ASP A 56 4.68 8.02 -16.03
N PHE A 57 4.43 8.68 -14.90
CA PHE A 57 5.15 8.48 -13.65
C PHE A 57 4.20 7.98 -12.55
N ILE A 58 4.27 6.67 -12.31
CA ILE A 58 3.45 5.96 -11.32
C ILE A 58 4.25 5.85 -10.01
N PRO A 59 3.66 6.20 -8.86
CA PRO A 59 4.35 6.18 -7.58
C PRO A 59 4.59 4.76 -7.07
N SER A 60 5.63 4.64 -6.26
CA SER A 60 5.88 3.48 -5.41
C SER A 60 6.19 3.97 -3.99
N ASN A 61 6.13 3.04 -3.02
CA ASN A 61 6.33 3.34 -1.59
C ASN A 61 5.26 4.26 -0.96
N ASP A 62 4.19 4.57 -1.69
CA ASP A 62 2.99 5.25 -1.23
C ASP A 62 2.01 4.32 -0.49
N PHE A 63 2.11 3.01 -0.74
CA PHE A 63 1.44 1.97 0.02
C PHE A 63 2.05 1.83 1.42
N SER A 64 1.18 1.72 2.43
CA SER A 64 1.54 1.38 3.80
C SER A 64 0.49 0.44 4.38
N PHE A 65 0.89 -0.48 5.26
CA PHE A 65 -0.06 -1.26 6.07
C PHE A 65 -0.72 -0.42 7.16
N TYR A 66 -0.18 0.76 7.46
CA TYR A 66 -0.70 1.67 8.49
C TYR A 66 -0.46 3.13 8.10
N ASP A 67 0.78 3.58 8.24
CA ASP A 67 1.23 4.94 7.98
C ASP A 67 2.65 4.97 7.38
N GLN A 68 2.82 5.75 6.32
CA GLN A 68 4.09 5.85 5.59
C GLN A 68 5.21 6.56 6.37
N VAL A 69 4.87 7.41 7.35
CA VAL A 69 5.87 8.01 8.23
C VAL A 69 6.35 6.99 9.24
N LEU A 70 5.45 6.18 9.79
CA LEU A 70 5.79 5.03 10.62
C LEU A 70 6.70 4.05 9.87
N ASP A 71 6.38 3.74 8.60
CA ASP A 71 7.24 2.87 7.77
C ASP A 71 8.66 3.43 7.66
N MET A 72 8.81 4.75 7.46
CA MET A 72 10.11 5.40 7.42
C MET A 72 10.83 5.34 8.77
N THR A 73 10.14 5.57 9.88
CA THR A 73 10.75 5.45 11.22
C THR A 73 11.25 4.04 11.50
N ALA A 74 10.49 3.01 11.12
CA ALA A 74 10.89 1.61 11.26
C ALA A 74 12.09 1.27 10.37
N LEU A 75 12.09 1.74 9.12
CA LEU A 75 13.19 1.54 8.17
C LEU A 75 14.51 2.14 8.67
N LEU A 76 14.46 3.34 9.25
CA LEU A 76 15.62 4.05 9.77
C LEU A 76 16.07 3.58 11.16
N GLY A 77 15.35 2.65 11.78
CA GLY A 77 15.61 2.25 13.16
C GLY A 77 15.30 3.33 14.20
N ALA A 78 14.49 4.33 13.84
CA ALA A 78 14.00 5.38 14.75
C ALA A 78 12.85 4.86 15.63
N VAL A 79 13.06 3.68 16.23
CA VAL A 79 12.11 2.99 17.10
C VAL A 79 12.51 3.28 18.56
N PRO A 80 11.58 3.73 19.42
CA PRO A 80 11.87 3.91 20.84
C PRO A 80 12.43 2.63 21.50
N PRO A 81 13.29 2.76 22.54
CA PRO A 81 13.86 1.62 23.25
C PRO A 81 12.80 0.79 24.01
#